data_AF-A0A3D3ZBK1-F1
#
_entry.id   AF-A0A3D3ZBK1-F1
#
_cell.length_a   1.000
_cell.length_b   1.000
_cell.length_c   1.000
_cell.angle_alpha   90.00
_cell.angle_beta   90.00
_cell.angle_gamma   90.00
#
_symmetry.space_group_name_H-M   'P 1'
#
loop_
_entity.id
_entity.type
_entity.pdbx_description
1 polymer ?
#
loop_
_entity_poly.entity_id
_entity_poly.type
_entity_poly.pdbx_seq_one_letter_code
_entity_poly.pdbx_strand_id
1 'polypeptide(L)'
;SVITCNAHVAAKKYAELARAAGIGGSADTIAVRNLKNGLVRLRRELNLPETLAQAGVDPRSVWRSAEQIVKATLEDPCCKTNPMEAEDFLVRRILEEVTGRV
;
A
#
# COMPACT_ATOMS: atom_id res chain seq x y z
N SER A 1 2.76 -0.05 -3.65
CA SER A 1 1.75 -0.05 -2.57
C SER A 1 1.43 -1.45 -2.07
N VAL A 2 1.00 -1.60 -0.82
CA VAL A 2 0.62 -2.90 -0.20
C VAL A 2 -0.42 -3.66 -1.04
N ILE A 3 -1.45 -2.99 -1.53
CA ILE A 3 -2.50 -3.62 -2.37
C ILE A 3 -1.91 -4.21 -3.64
N THR A 4 -0.94 -3.53 -4.27
CA THR A 4 -0.29 -4.03 -5.50
C THR A 4 0.48 -5.31 -5.23
N CYS A 5 1.23 -5.38 -4.13
CA CYS A 5 1.95 -6.60 -3.72
C CYS A 5 0.96 -7.75 -3.43
N ASN A 6 -0.05 -7.48 -2.61
CA ASN A 6 -1.02 -8.50 -2.22
C ASN A 6 -1.93 -8.95 -3.38
N ALA A 7 -2.11 -8.13 -4.42
CA ALA A 7 -2.97 -8.47 -5.55
C ALA A 7 -2.51 -9.73 -6.30
N HIS A 8 -1.23 -10.09 -6.25
CA HIS A 8 -0.72 -11.32 -6.86
C HIS A 8 -1.41 -12.60 -6.33
N VAL A 9 -1.84 -12.58 -5.07
CA VAL A 9 -2.47 -13.73 -4.40
C VAL A 9 -3.93 -13.45 -4.00
N ALA A 10 -4.33 -12.18 -3.90
CA ALA A 10 -5.65 -11.76 -3.44
C ALA A 10 -6.48 -10.99 -4.49
N ALA A 11 -6.11 -11.04 -5.79
CA ALA A 11 -6.79 -10.32 -6.87
C ALA A 11 -8.31 -10.51 -6.87
N LYS A 12 -8.80 -11.74 -6.69
CA LYS A 12 -10.23 -12.04 -6.70
C LYS A 12 -10.99 -11.30 -5.59
N LYS A 13 -10.48 -11.33 -4.36
CA LYS A 13 -11.09 -10.61 -3.22
C LYS A 13 -11.07 -9.10 -3.42
N TYR A 14 -9.98 -8.56 -3.97
CA TYR A 14 -9.93 -7.15 -4.31
C TYR A 14 -10.88 -6.77 -5.46
N ALA A 15 -11.07 -7.65 -6.44
CA ALA A 15 -12.04 -7.45 -7.50
C ALA A 15 -13.49 -7.47 -6.97
N GLU A 16 -13.80 -8.41 -6.07
CA GLU A 16 -15.10 -8.46 -5.36
C GLU A 16 -15.35 -7.17 -4.57
N LEU A 17 -14.35 -6.69 -3.81
CA LEU A 17 -14.44 -5.42 -3.10
C LEU A 17 -14.69 -4.24 -4.04
N ALA A 18 -13.97 -4.18 -5.18
CA ALA A 18 -14.17 -3.13 -6.18
C ALA A 18 -15.59 -3.14 -6.76
N ARG A 19 -16.13 -4.32 -7.06
CA ARG A 19 -17.50 -4.50 -7.57
C ARG A 19 -18.53 -4.08 -6.52
N ALA A 20 -18.34 -4.48 -5.26
CA ALA A 20 -19.21 -4.08 -4.15
C ALA A 20 -19.21 -2.55 -3.93
N ALA A 21 -18.07 -1.89 -4.16
CA ALA A 21 -17.94 -0.43 -4.10
C ALA A 21 -18.44 0.30 -5.37
N GLY A 22 -19.03 -0.41 -6.35
CA GLY A 22 -19.55 0.19 -7.58
C GLY A 22 -18.48 0.65 -8.58
N ILE A 23 -17.20 0.33 -8.34
CA ILE A 23 -16.05 0.72 -9.17
C ILE A 23 -15.40 -0.50 -9.85
N GLY A 24 -16.16 -1.58 -10.01
CA GLY A 24 -15.71 -2.82 -10.64
C GLY A 24 -15.33 -2.68 -12.12
N GLY A 25 -15.07 -3.81 -12.76
CA GLY A 25 -14.75 -3.90 -14.19
C GLY A 25 -15.13 -5.26 -14.77
N SER A 26 -15.00 -5.42 -16.08
CA SER A 26 -15.28 -6.69 -16.76
C SER A 26 -14.31 -7.80 -16.34
N ALA A 27 -13.04 -7.47 -16.15
CA ALA A 27 -12.00 -8.38 -15.68
C ALA A 27 -11.50 -8.02 -14.27
N ASP A 28 -11.04 -9.03 -13.52
CA ASP A 28 -10.54 -8.85 -12.15
C ASP A 28 -9.31 -7.94 -12.09
N THR A 29 -8.43 -8.01 -13.10
CA THR A 29 -7.26 -7.11 -13.22
C THR A 29 -7.68 -5.65 -13.33
N ILE A 30 -8.75 -5.36 -14.07
CA ILE A 30 -9.33 -4.03 -14.19
C ILE A 30 -9.99 -3.61 -12.88
N ALA A 31 -10.74 -4.51 -12.24
CA ALA A 31 -11.39 -4.24 -10.96
C ALA A 31 -10.37 -3.90 -9.86
N VAL A 32 -9.25 -4.64 -9.76
CA VAL A 32 -8.14 -4.34 -8.82
C VAL A 32 -7.50 -2.98 -9.12
N ARG A 33 -7.26 -2.67 -10.40
CA ARG A 33 -6.74 -1.36 -10.82
C ARG A 33 -7.69 -0.23 -10.40
N ASN A 34 -8.99 -0.42 -10.62
CA ASN A 34 -10.00 0.56 -10.27
C ASN A 34 -10.09 0.75 -8.76
N LEU A 35 -10.03 -0.34 -7.96
CA LEU A 35 -9.97 -0.25 -6.50
C LEU A 35 -8.80 0.62 -6.04
N LYS A 36 -7.58 0.35 -6.54
CA LYS A 36 -6.39 1.14 -6.20
C LYS A 36 -6.60 2.63 -6.53
N ASN A 37 -7.07 2.92 -7.74
CA ASN A 37 -7.29 4.30 -8.18
C ASN A 37 -8.41 4.99 -7.39
N GLY A 38 -9.47 4.25 -7.05
CA GLY A 38 -10.56 4.73 -6.21
C GLY A 38 -10.08 5.12 -4.82
N LEU A 39 -9.20 4.33 -4.20
CA LEU A 39 -8.60 4.67 -2.90
C LEU A 39 -7.70 5.91 -2.99
N VAL A 40 -6.89 6.03 -4.05
CA VAL A 40 -6.07 7.24 -4.27
C VAL A 40 -6.95 8.48 -4.47
N ARG A 41 -8.06 8.35 -5.21
CA ARG A 41 -9.02 9.42 -5.40
C ARG A 41 -9.71 9.81 -4.09
N LEU A 42 -10.21 8.84 -3.33
CA LEU A 42 -10.84 9.06 -2.04
C LEU A 42 -9.90 9.76 -1.06
N ARG A 43 -8.63 9.34 -0.99
CA ARG A 43 -7.60 10.00 -0.19
C ARG A 43 -7.47 11.49 -0.52
N ARG A 44 -7.49 11.85 -1.80
CA ARG A 44 -7.44 13.25 -2.27
C ARG A 44 -8.71 14.02 -1.94
N GLU A 45 -9.88 13.42 -2.14
CA GLU A 45 -11.18 14.03 -1.80
C GLU A 45 -11.30 14.32 -0.29
N LEU A 46 -10.68 13.48 0.55
CA LEU A 46 -10.57 13.68 1.99
C LEU A 46 -9.42 14.60 2.42
N ASN A 47 -8.68 15.19 1.48
CA ASN A 47 -7.50 16.04 1.75
C ASN A 47 -6.42 15.36 2.62
N LEU A 48 -6.25 14.05 2.49
CA LEU A 48 -5.23 13.29 3.23
C LEU A 48 -3.87 13.33 2.49
N PRO A 49 -2.75 13.37 3.23
CA PRO A 49 -1.41 13.41 2.63
C PRO A 49 -1.12 12.16 1.77
N GLU A 50 -0.39 12.36 0.66
CA GLU A 50 0.01 11.30 -0.28
C GLU A 50 1.26 10.56 0.16
N THR A 51 2.11 11.25 0.91
CA THR A 51 3.40 10.75 1.33
C THR A 51 3.62 11.08 2.80
N LEU A 52 4.57 10.39 3.42
CA LEU A 52 5.03 10.70 4.77
C LEU A 52 5.58 12.14 4.84
N ALA A 53 6.28 12.61 3.79
CA ALA A 53 6.71 13.99 3.68
C ALA A 53 5.55 15.00 3.75
N GLN A 54 4.46 14.76 3.02
CA GLN A 54 3.27 15.61 3.08
C GLN A 54 2.56 15.55 4.43
N ALA A 55 2.72 14.44 5.16
CA ALA A 55 2.26 14.28 6.54
C ALA A 55 3.19 14.95 7.57
N GLY A 56 4.28 15.60 7.15
CA GLY A 56 5.24 16.30 8.01
C GLY A 56 6.41 15.45 8.52
N VAL A 57 6.58 14.21 8.00
CA VAL A 57 7.71 13.35 8.35
C VAL A 57 8.91 13.70 7.47
N ASP A 58 10.04 14.05 8.08
CA ASP A 58 11.29 14.30 7.35
C ASP A 58 11.77 13.03 6.62
N PRO A 59 11.88 13.03 5.27
CA PRO A 59 12.38 11.88 4.53
C PRO A 59 13.73 11.38 5.04
N ARG A 60 14.63 12.27 5.46
CA ARG A 60 15.96 11.87 5.98
C ARG A 60 15.86 11.10 7.29
N SER A 61 14.85 11.39 8.12
CA SER A 61 14.60 10.61 9.33
C SER A 61 14.13 9.19 8.99
N VAL A 62 13.27 9.03 7.98
CA VAL A 62 12.81 7.73 7.49
C VAL A 62 13.97 6.89 6.97
N TRP A 63 14.86 7.47 6.15
CA TRP A 63 16.03 6.76 5.62
C TRP A 63 17.02 6.34 6.70
N ARG A 64 17.26 7.19 7.71
CA ARG A 64 18.12 6.85 8.86
C ARG A 64 17.55 5.69 9.68
N SER A 65 16.23 5.59 9.77
CA SER A 65 15.53 4.55 10.52
C SER A 65 15.05 3.39 9.64
N ALA A 66 15.40 3.35 8.35
CA ALA A 66 14.81 2.41 7.39
C ALA A 66 15.01 0.94 7.81
N GLU A 67 16.21 0.57 8.25
CA GLU A 67 16.49 -0.79 8.73
C GLU A 67 15.64 -1.15 9.95
N GLN A 68 15.49 -0.23 10.90
CA GLN A 68 14.66 -0.43 12.09
C GLN A 68 13.18 -0.57 11.72
N ILE A 69 12.68 0.27 10.81
CA ILE A 69 11.29 0.22 10.33
C ILE A 69 11.00 -1.12 9.66
N VAL A 70 11.91 -1.59 8.79
CA VAL A 70 11.75 -2.87 8.10
C VAL A 70 11.75 -4.03 9.09
N LYS A 71 12.72 -4.06 10.02
CA LYS A 71 12.77 -5.08 11.08
C LYS A 71 11.49 -5.10 11.91
N ALA A 72 11.06 -3.94 12.40
CA ALA A 72 9.84 -3.83 13.20
C ALA A 72 8.58 -4.27 12.41
N THR A 73 8.53 -3.98 11.11
CA THR A 73 7.43 -4.43 10.24
C THR A 73 7.41 -5.95 10.13
N LEU A 74 8.55 -6.60 9.92
CA LEU A 74 8.63 -8.07 9.78
C LEU A 74 8.35 -8.81 11.10
N GLU A 75 8.66 -8.19 12.23
CA GLU A 75 8.37 -8.72 13.56
C GLU A 75 6.90 -8.49 13.99
N ASP A 76 6.16 -7.62 13.28
CA ASP A 76 4.77 -7.31 13.61
C ASP A 76 3.86 -8.53 13.39
N PRO A 77 3.06 -8.95 14.40
CA PRO A 77 2.16 -10.10 14.28
C PRO A 77 1.15 -10.00 13.12
N CYS A 78 0.78 -8.79 12.67
CA CYS A 78 -0.15 -8.60 11.57
C CYS A 78 0.40 -9.18 10.26
N CYS A 79 1.72 -9.18 10.05
CA CYS A 79 2.37 -9.75 8.88
C CYS A 79 2.09 -11.25 8.72
N LYS A 80 1.86 -11.99 9.81
CA LYS A 80 1.50 -13.42 9.77
C LYS A 80 0.16 -13.69 9.09
N THR A 81 -0.72 -12.68 9.06
CA THR A 81 -2.06 -12.77 8.46
C THR A 81 -2.16 -12.05 7.12
N ASN A 82 -1.06 -11.44 6.65
CA ASN A 82 -1.02 -10.82 5.32
C ASN A 82 -1.12 -11.91 4.25
N PRO A 83 -1.93 -11.75 3.19
CA PRO A 83 -2.18 -12.80 2.21
C PRO A 83 -0.94 -13.20 1.41
N MET A 84 0.05 -12.32 1.30
CA MET A 84 1.37 -12.59 0.74
C MET A 84 2.41 -12.50 1.86
N GLU A 85 3.42 -13.37 1.84
CA GLU A 85 4.53 -13.27 2.80
C GLU A 85 5.25 -11.92 2.67
N ALA A 86 5.45 -11.24 3.79
CA ALA A 86 6.13 -9.96 3.82
C ALA A 86 7.65 -10.19 3.81
N GLU A 87 8.30 -9.80 2.72
CA GLU A 87 9.76 -9.87 2.59
C GLU A 87 10.40 -8.49 2.78
N ASP A 88 11.63 -8.46 3.32
CA ASP A 88 12.40 -7.23 3.57
C ASP A 88 12.40 -6.29 2.35
N PHE A 89 12.69 -6.83 1.15
CA PHE A 89 12.78 -6.03 -0.06
C PHE A 89 11.42 -5.40 -0.45
N LEU A 90 10.30 -6.08 -0.19
CA LEU A 90 8.96 -5.56 -0.48
C LEU A 90 8.63 -4.41 0.46
N VAL A 91 8.92 -4.59 1.76
CA VAL A 91 8.71 -3.54 2.77
C VAL A 91 9.55 -2.32 2.43
N ARG A 92 10.82 -2.50 2.07
CA ARG A 92 11.69 -1.40 1.62
C ARG A 92 11.07 -0.67 0.45
N ARG A 93 10.73 -1.35 -0.65
CA ARG A 93 10.14 -0.70 -1.83
C ARG A 93 8.87 0.08 -1.51
N ILE A 94 8.01 -0.44 -0.62
CA ILE A 94 6.82 0.29 -0.16
C ILE A 94 7.23 1.54 0.63
N LEU A 95 8.21 1.42 1.53
CA LEU A 95 8.74 2.55 2.30
C LEU A 95 9.30 3.65 1.38
N GLU A 96 10.05 3.28 0.34
CA GLU A 96 10.56 4.23 -0.66
C GLU A 96 9.43 4.95 -1.40
N GLU A 97 8.38 4.22 -1.81
CA GLU A 97 7.21 4.77 -2.51
C GLU A 97 6.44 5.78 -1.66
N VAL A 98 6.24 5.49 -0.37
CA VAL A 98 5.41 6.33 0.52
C VAL A 98 6.18 7.46 1.19
N THR A 99 7.51 7.41 1.25
CA THR A 99 8.32 8.47 1.89
C THR A 99 8.12 9.82 1.21
N GLY A 100 8.04 9.83 -0.13
CA GLY A 100 8.00 11.04 -0.94
C GLY A 100 9.39 11.66 -1.16
N ARG A 101 9.50 12.52 -2.18
CA ARG A 101 10.73 13.29 -2.43
C ARG A 101 10.71 14.57 -1.59
N VAL A 102 11.90 14.99 -1.14
CA VAL A 102 12.14 16.33 -0.59
C VAL A 102 11.98 17.37 -1.69
#